data_AF-A0A3C0GG88-F1
#
_entry.id   AF-A0A3C0GG88-F1
#
_cell.length_a   1.000
_cell.length_b   1.000
_cell.length_c   1.000
_cell.angle_alpha   90.00
_cell.angle_beta   90.00
_cell.angle_gamma   90.00
#
_symmetry.space_group_name_H-M   'P 1'
#
loop_
_entity.id
_entity.type
_entity.pdbx_description
1 polymer ?
#
loop_
_entity_poly.entity_id
_entity_poly.type
_entity_poly.pdbx_seq_one_letter_code
_entity_poly.pdbx_strand_id
1 'polypeptide(L)'
;GGTGHLKIQATNLKLQDVDGNNYIDCIDGSYVRLMHNADTKLETTSTGIAVTGRIETTAAAGNHTVFNSTGADADFRVRTGANTHSFYVEGNTGNIGLGTSLPNTTTKLHISVPQSGVASGTGITLSGWNGTAESRVQLMSFGIGDGTFAIRTGTSNSERMRIDSS
;
A
#
# COMPACT_ATOMS: atom_id res chain seq x y z
N GLY A 1 -5.97 37.35 31.37
CA GLY A 1 -5.71 35.91 31.23
C GLY A 1 -4.23 35.71 31.07
N GLY A 2 -3.64 34.74 31.78
CA GLY A 2 -2.21 34.42 31.63
C GLY A 2 -1.94 33.69 30.32
N THR A 3 -0.78 33.93 29.71
CA THR A 3 -0.34 33.36 28.42
C THR A 3 0.27 31.95 28.54
N GLY A 4 -0.07 31.20 29.59
CA GLY A 4 0.52 29.90 29.90
C GLY A 4 -0.41 28.71 29.56
N HIS A 5 0.16 27.51 29.51
CA HIS A 5 -0.61 26.28 29.36
C HIS A 5 -1.38 25.91 30.64
N LEU A 6 -2.59 25.38 30.50
CA LEU A 6 -3.27 24.66 31.58
C LEU A 6 -2.56 23.32 31.84
N LYS A 7 -2.20 23.05 33.10
CA LYS A 7 -1.59 21.77 33.52
C LYS A 7 -2.55 21.00 34.40
N ILE A 8 -2.88 19.79 33.99
CA ILE A 8 -3.67 18.83 34.78
C ILE A 8 -2.76 17.64 35.05
N GLN A 9 -2.50 17.37 36.34
CA GLN A 9 -1.64 16.27 36.79
C GLN A 9 -2.51 15.21 37.45
N ALA A 10 -2.51 14.02 36.87
CA ALA A 10 -3.21 12.85 37.38
C ALA A 10 -2.50 11.61 36.84
N THR A 11 -2.63 10.46 37.52
CA THR A 11 -2.15 9.18 36.98
C THR A 11 -2.92 8.84 35.70
N ASN A 12 -4.25 8.87 35.75
CA ASN A 12 -5.12 8.71 34.58
C ASN A 12 -6.00 9.96 34.44
N LEU A 13 -6.37 10.32 33.22
CA LEU A 13 -7.19 11.51 32.92
C LEU A 13 -8.31 11.16 31.96
N LYS A 14 -9.53 11.64 32.26
CA LYS A 14 -10.68 11.55 31.37
C LYS A 14 -11.31 12.92 31.16
N LEU A 15 -11.75 13.18 29.93
CA LEU A 15 -12.73 14.22 29.61
C LEU A 15 -14.01 13.51 29.20
N GLN A 16 -15.12 13.81 29.85
CA GLN A 16 -16.38 13.08 29.68
C GLN A 16 -17.56 14.04 29.50
N ASP A 17 -18.63 13.56 28.86
CA ASP A 17 -19.93 14.20 28.90
C ASP A 17 -20.64 13.95 30.25
N VAL A 18 -21.81 14.56 30.44
CA VAL A 18 -22.60 14.44 31.68
C VAL A 18 -23.18 13.05 31.88
N ASP A 19 -23.29 12.25 30.82
CA ASP A 19 -23.82 10.89 30.82
C ASP A 19 -22.70 9.86 31.04
N GLY A 20 -21.44 10.31 31.16
CA GLY A 20 -20.26 9.49 31.43
C GLY A 20 -19.54 8.96 30.20
N ASN A 21 -19.93 9.35 28.97
CA ASN A 21 -19.19 8.98 27.77
C ASN A 21 -17.89 9.77 27.69
N ASN A 22 -16.79 9.08 27.41
CA ASN A 22 -15.49 9.74 27.21
C ASN A 22 -15.45 10.50 25.88
N TYR A 23 -14.87 11.69 25.89
CA TYR A 23 -14.28 12.37 24.73
C TYR A 23 -12.80 12.02 24.58
N ILE A 24 -12.06 12.04 25.70
CA ILE A 24 -10.65 11.67 25.80
C ILE A 24 -10.46 10.75 27.00
N ASP A 25 -9.70 9.67 26.84
CA ASP A 25 -9.29 8.77 27.93
C ASP A 25 -7.78 8.55 27.86
N CYS A 26 -7.07 8.91 28.92
CA CYS A 26 -5.62 8.81 29.04
C CYS A 26 -5.28 7.90 30.21
N ILE A 27 -4.51 6.85 29.93
CA ILE A 27 -4.04 5.88 30.92
C ILE A 27 -2.51 5.90 30.97
N ASP A 28 -1.94 6.05 32.17
CA ASP A 28 -0.49 6.04 32.36
C ASP A 28 0.15 4.75 31.84
N GLY A 29 1.27 4.90 31.14
CA GLY A 29 2.00 3.78 30.52
C GLY A 29 1.24 3.01 29.43
N SER A 30 0.09 3.48 28.96
CA SER A 30 -0.74 2.77 27.98
C SER A 30 -1.12 3.65 26.79
N TYR A 31 -2.33 4.20 26.76
CA TYR A 31 -2.88 4.90 25.61
C TYR A 31 -3.43 6.28 25.96
N VAL A 32 -3.54 7.09 24.92
CA VAL A 32 -4.50 8.19 24.80
C VAL A 32 -5.50 7.82 23.72
N ARG A 33 -6.79 7.90 24.03
CA ARG A 33 -7.88 7.64 23.09
C ARG A 33 -8.71 8.89 22.86
N LEU A 34 -9.02 9.17 21.59
CA LEU A 34 -10.09 10.08 21.19
C LEU A 34 -11.33 9.24 20.84
N MET A 35 -12.47 9.63 21.41
CA MET A 35 -13.68 8.80 21.45
C MET A 35 -14.89 9.55 20.87
N HIS A 36 -15.86 8.81 20.31
CA HIS A 36 -17.16 9.32 19.87
C HIS A 36 -18.26 8.30 20.17
N ASN A 37 -19.26 8.69 20.96
CA ASN A 37 -20.40 7.83 21.36
C ASN A 37 -19.96 6.44 21.84
N ALA A 38 -18.97 6.41 22.73
CA ALA A 38 -18.31 5.21 23.28
C ALA A 38 -17.35 4.44 22.35
N ASP A 39 -17.21 4.81 21.08
CA ASP A 39 -16.20 4.20 20.20
C ASP A 39 -14.88 4.95 20.21
N THR A 40 -13.76 4.24 20.35
CA THR A 40 -12.42 4.79 20.06
C THR A 40 -12.29 5.08 18.58
N LYS A 41 -11.85 6.29 18.21
CA LYS A 41 -11.57 6.69 16.81
C LYS A 41 -10.08 6.86 16.53
N LEU A 42 -9.30 7.28 17.51
CA LEU A 42 -7.84 7.34 17.44
C LEU A 42 -7.25 6.88 18.78
N GLU A 43 -6.28 5.97 18.75
CA GLU A 43 -5.54 5.47 19.90
C GLU A 43 -4.04 5.58 19.66
N THR A 44 -3.28 6.05 20.65
CA THR A 44 -1.81 5.90 20.65
C THR A 44 -1.42 4.47 21.04
N THR A 45 -0.53 3.86 20.27
CA THR A 45 0.06 2.56 20.57
C THR A 45 1.54 2.73 20.91
N SER A 46 2.18 1.66 21.41
CA SER A 46 3.63 1.66 21.63
C SER A 46 4.45 1.85 20.35
N THR A 47 3.84 1.64 19.18
CA THR A 47 4.50 1.71 17.86
C THR A 47 3.95 2.83 16.96
N GLY A 48 2.96 3.61 17.41
CA GLY A 48 2.36 4.68 16.61
C GLY A 48 0.90 4.95 16.96
N ILE A 49 0.02 4.90 15.96
CA ILE A 49 -1.41 5.19 16.11
C ILE A 49 -2.27 4.09 15.49
N ALA A 50 -3.41 3.81 16.12
CA ALA A 50 -4.49 3.04 15.54
C ALA A 50 -5.69 3.97 15.28
N VAL A 51 -6.23 3.93 14.08
CA VAL A 51 -7.43 4.70 13.68
C VAL A 51 -8.53 3.70 13.36
N THR A 52 -9.71 3.89 13.94
CA THR A 52 -10.90 3.10 13.57
C THR A 52 -11.78 3.91 12.63
N GLY A 53 -12.30 3.24 11.59
CA GLY A 53 -13.07 3.90 10.55
C GLY A 53 -12.21 4.51 9.44
N ARG A 54 -12.70 5.61 8.86
CA ARG A 54 -12.14 6.24 7.66
C ARG A 54 -11.21 7.40 8.02
N ILE A 55 -10.04 7.45 7.38
CA ILE A 55 -9.24 8.68 7.23
C ILE A 55 -9.63 9.31 5.90
N GLU A 56 -10.13 10.54 5.93
CA GLU A 56 -10.46 11.32 4.74
C GLU A 56 -9.72 12.65 4.77
N THR A 57 -9.09 13.00 3.66
CA THR A 57 -8.46 14.32 3.47
C THR A 57 -9.23 15.08 2.40
N THR A 58 -9.50 16.37 2.64
CA THR A 58 -10.10 17.29 1.66
C THR A 58 -9.13 18.42 1.42
N ALA A 59 -8.73 18.64 0.18
CA ALA A 59 -7.66 19.56 -0.13
C ALA A 59 -8.13 20.83 -0.83
N ALA A 60 -7.58 21.97 -0.43
CA ALA A 60 -7.91 23.27 -1.00
C ALA A 60 -6.87 23.78 -2.04
N ALA A 61 -5.58 23.41 -1.92
CA ALA A 61 -4.48 23.56 -2.90
C ALA A 61 -3.15 22.96 -2.34
N GLY A 62 -2.16 22.63 -3.19
CA GLY A 62 -0.77 22.26 -2.78
C GLY A 62 -0.43 20.76 -2.77
N ASN A 63 0.52 20.34 -1.90
CA ASN A 63 0.84 18.93 -1.65
C ASN A 63 -0.12 18.38 -0.59
N HIS A 64 -1.04 17.47 -0.98
CA HIS A 64 -2.26 17.21 -0.19
C HIS A 64 -2.13 16.14 0.90
N THR A 65 -1.50 15.01 0.60
CA THR A 65 -1.18 13.99 1.62
C THR A 65 0.11 13.34 1.18
N VAL A 66 1.19 13.65 1.91
CA VAL A 66 2.52 13.12 1.62
C VAL A 66 2.86 12.12 2.70
N PHE A 67 2.89 10.86 2.33
CA PHE A 67 3.51 9.83 3.16
C PHE A 67 5.01 9.86 2.89
N ASN A 68 5.82 9.79 3.96
CA ASN A 68 7.28 9.79 3.87
C ASN A 68 7.85 11.04 3.14
N SER A 69 7.50 12.24 3.61
CA SER A 69 7.90 13.50 2.96
C SER A 69 9.41 13.77 2.92
N THR A 70 10.18 13.11 3.78
CA THR A 70 11.64 13.20 3.80
C THR A 70 12.32 12.20 2.86
N GLY A 71 11.57 11.27 2.26
CA GLY A 71 12.11 10.22 1.40
C GLY A 71 13.00 9.22 2.16
N ALA A 72 12.68 8.93 3.42
CA ALA A 72 13.39 7.91 4.18
C ALA A 72 13.23 6.53 3.51
N ASP A 73 14.21 5.63 3.69
CA ASP A 73 14.06 4.22 3.35
C ASP A 73 13.05 3.58 4.32
N ALA A 74 11.77 3.73 3.99
CA ALA A 74 10.65 3.24 4.76
C ALA A 74 9.59 2.68 3.81
N ASP A 75 9.14 1.46 4.09
CA ASP A 75 8.14 0.80 3.30
C ASP A 75 6.76 1.48 3.42
N PHE A 76 6.02 1.52 2.31
CA PHE A 76 4.58 1.79 2.32
C PHE A 76 3.80 0.49 2.07
N ARG A 77 2.85 0.14 2.94
CA ARG A 77 2.13 -1.15 2.87
C ARG A 77 0.64 -1.00 3.11
N VAL A 78 -0.15 -1.48 2.16
CA VAL A 78 -1.60 -1.66 2.27
C VAL A 78 -1.90 -3.15 2.47
N ARG A 79 -2.63 -3.47 3.55
CA ARG A 79 -3.01 -4.84 3.93
C ARG A 79 -4.50 -5.06 3.72
N THR A 80 -4.88 -6.28 3.35
CA THR A 80 -6.27 -6.75 3.37
C THR A 80 -6.35 -8.01 4.22
N GLY A 81 -7.54 -8.48 4.56
CA GLY A 81 -7.71 -9.66 5.42
C GLY A 81 -7.06 -10.95 4.87
N ALA A 82 -6.91 -11.06 3.54
CA ALA A 82 -6.30 -12.24 2.91
C ALA A 82 -4.77 -12.13 2.76
N ASN A 83 -4.21 -10.91 2.72
CA ASN A 83 -2.82 -10.67 2.34
C ASN A 83 -2.16 -9.59 3.19
N THR A 84 -1.03 -9.92 3.80
CA THR A 84 -0.20 -8.97 4.56
C THR A 84 0.46 -7.90 3.69
N HIS A 85 0.43 -8.03 2.36
CA HIS A 85 1.02 -7.10 1.37
C HIS A 85 0.17 -7.06 0.09
N SER A 86 -1.01 -6.43 0.15
CA SER A 86 -1.91 -6.36 -1.02
C SER A 86 -1.43 -5.32 -2.05
N PHE A 87 -0.93 -4.19 -1.57
CA PHE A 87 -0.13 -3.21 -2.32
C PHE A 87 1.05 -2.80 -1.43
N TYR A 88 2.25 -2.80 -1.97
CA TYR A 88 3.48 -2.62 -1.22
C TYR A 88 4.48 -1.82 -2.05
N VAL A 89 5.08 -0.79 -1.47
CA VAL A 89 6.22 -0.05 -2.02
C VAL A 89 7.38 -0.26 -1.06
N GLU A 90 8.46 -0.88 -1.55
CA GLU A 90 9.66 -1.12 -0.75
C GLU A 90 10.46 0.18 -0.61
N GLY A 91 10.89 0.52 0.60
CA GLY A 91 11.65 1.74 0.87
C GLY A 91 13.01 1.80 0.18
N ASN A 92 13.71 0.66 0.14
CA ASN A 92 15.12 0.61 -0.28
C ASN A 92 15.26 0.68 -1.81
N THR A 93 14.43 -0.08 -2.53
CA THR A 93 14.49 -0.16 -4.00
C THR A 93 13.47 0.73 -4.70
N GLY A 94 12.42 1.17 -4.00
CA GLY A 94 11.28 1.88 -4.58
C GLY A 94 10.35 0.99 -5.41
N ASN A 95 10.55 -0.33 -5.41
CA ASN A 95 9.76 -1.25 -6.24
C ASN A 95 8.37 -1.46 -5.66
N ILE A 96 7.38 -1.59 -6.56
CA ILE A 96 5.97 -1.80 -6.21
C ILE A 96 5.62 -3.28 -6.37
N GLY A 97 5.17 -3.90 -5.28
CA GLY A 97 4.61 -5.25 -5.23
C GLY A 97 3.10 -5.23 -5.00
N LEU A 98 2.38 -6.09 -5.71
CA LEU A 98 0.98 -6.45 -5.44
C LEU A 98 0.96 -7.92 -5.03
N GLY A 99 0.39 -8.23 -3.86
CA GLY A 99 0.31 -9.60 -3.33
C GLY A 99 1.66 -10.27 -2.99
N THR A 100 2.73 -9.49 -2.85
CA THR A 100 4.09 -9.98 -2.52
C THR A 100 4.82 -9.06 -1.56
N SER A 101 5.67 -9.63 -0.70
CA SER A 101 6.52 -8.91 0.25
C SER A 101 7.94 -8.64 -0.24
N LEU A 102 8.32 -9.23 -1.38
CA LEU A 102 9.65 -9.12 -1.99
C LEU A 102 9.49 -8.76 -3.47
N PRO A 103 9.10 -7.51 -3.79
CA PRO A 103 9.16 -7.05 -5.17
C PRO A 103 10.62 -7.17 -5.65
N ASN A 104 10.86 -7.92 -6.73
CA ASN A 104 12.22 -8.20 -7.17
C ASN A 104 12.96 -6.88 -7.49
N THR A 105 14.28 -6.87 -7.34
CA THR A 105 15.09 -5.64 -7.51
C THR A 105 15.18 -5.16 -8.96
N THR A 106 14.74 -5.97 -9.93
CA THR A 106 14.89 -5.72 -11.37
C THR A 106 13.60 -5.23 -12.03
N THR A 107 12.48 -5.12 -11.31
CA THR A 107 11.20 -4.73 -11.90
C THR A 107 10.39 -3.84 -10.98
N LYS A 108 9.89 -2.73 -11.53
CA LYS A 108 9.19 -1.69 -10.75
C LYS A 108 7.74 -2.03 -10.40
N LEU A 109 7.10 -2.95 -11.14
CA LEU A 109 5.74 -3.41 -10.89
C LEU A 109 5.72 -4.94 -10.90
N HIS A 110 5.53 -5.54 -9.74
CA HIS A 110 5.43 -6.98 -9.54
C HIS A 110 4.00 -7.32 -9.07
N ILE A 111 3.27 -8.16 -9.81
CA ILE A 111 1.92 -8.62 -9.42
C ILE A 111 1.98 -10.13 -9.17
N SER A 112 1.90 -10.52 -7.90
CA SER A 112 1.83 -11.91 -7.46
C SER A 112 0.47 -12.20 -6.85
N VAL A 113 -0.02 -13.42 -7.03
CA VAL A 113 -1.10 -13.95 -6.20
C VAL A 113 -0.49 -14.75 -5.03
N PRO A 114 -1.23 -14.95 -3.91
CA PRO A 114 -0.71 -15.67 -2.74
C PRO A 114 -0.48 -17.14 -3.10
N GLN A 115 0.74 -17.63 -2.88
CA GLN A 115 1.11 -19.00 -3.25
C GLN A 115 0.76 -19.99 -2.14
N SER A 116 -0.21 -20.86 -2.40
CA SER A 116 -0.22 -22.21 -1.80
C SER A 116 -0.71 -23.24 -2.82
N GLY A 117 0.22 -24.06 -3.32
CA GLY A 117 -0.10 -25.43 -3.74
C GLY A 117 -0.45 -25.76 -5.19
N VAL A 118 -0.54 -24.85 -6.15
CA VAL A 118 -0.68 -25.22 -7.59
C VAL A 118 -0.13 -24.17 -8.54
N ALA A 119 0.66 -24.63 -9.51
CA ALA A 119 1.19 -23.81 -10.60
C ALA A 119 0.05 -23.13 -11.36
N SER A 120 -0.01 -21.80 -11.27
CA SER A 120 -1.02 -21.00 -11.95
C SER A 120 -0.31 -19.84 -12.64
N GLY A 121 -0.36 -19.84 -13.98
CA GLY A 121 0.19 -18.75 -14.78
C GLY A 121 -0.39 -17.42 -14.35
N THR A 122 0.47 -16.49 -13.96
CA THR A 122 0.10 -15.14 -13.56
C THR A 122 0.30 -14.20 -14.75
N GLY A 123 -0.67 -13.34 -15.06
CA GLY A 123 -0.49 -12.24 -16.00
C GLY A 123 -0.44 -10.90 -15.28
N ILE A 124 0.72 -10.22 -15.31
CA ILE A 124 0.98 -8.81 -15.69
C ILE A 124 2.51 -8.61 -15.73
N THR A 125 2.98 -8.01 -16.82
CA THR A 125 4.38 -7.91 -17.24
C THR A 125 5.19 -6.87 -16.47
N LEU A 126 6.44 -7.25 -16.28
CA LEU A 126 7.46 -6.58 -15.53
C LEU A 126 8.59 -6.10 -16.48
N SER A 127 9.11 -4.88 -16.32
CA SER A 127 10.39 -4.52 -16.96
C SER A 127 11.12 -3.37 -16.26
N GLY A 128 12.43 -3.54 -16.12
CA GLY A 128 13.40 -2.51 -15.78
C GLY A 128 14.81 -3.07 -16.03
N TRP A 129 15.31 -3.03 -17.28
CA TRP A 129 16.67 -3.52 -17.54
C TRP A 129 17.72 -2.46 -17.18
N ASN A 130 18.67 -2.87 -16.35
CA ASN A 130 19.86 -2.12 -15.97
C ASN A 130 20.92 -2.20 -17.08
N GLY A 131 20.98 -1.16 -17.92
CA GLY A 131 22.26 -0.63 -18.38
C GLY A 131 22.75 -0.96 -19.80
N THR A 132 22.36 -2.05 -20.48
CA THR A 132 22.98 -2.37 -21.81
C THR A 132 22.15 -3.19 -22.82
N ALA A 133 20.87 -3.50 -22.61
CA ALA A 133 20.06 -4.25 -23.59
C ALA A 133 18.60 -3.74 -23.71
N GLU A 134 18.05 -3.81 -24.92
CA GLU A 134 16.78 -3.23 -25.38
C GLU A 134 15.57 -3.50 -24.48
N SER A 135 14.76 -2.48 -24.23
CA SER A 135 13.50 -2.61 -23.48
C SER A 135 12.40 -3.20 -24.36
N ARG A 136 11.86 -4.37 -23.99
CA ARG A 136 10.71 -5.01 -24.66
C ARG A 136 9.61 -5.33 -23.64
N VAL A 137 8.35 -5.07 -23.99
CA VAL A 137 7.19 -5.56 -23.23
C VAL A 137 7.05 -7.05 -23.49
N GLN A 138 7.40 -7.88 -22.51
CA GLN A 138 7.38 -9.33 -22.62
C GLN A 138 6.08 -9.93 -22.06
N LEU A 139 5.19 -10.37 -22.94
CA LEU A 139 3.98 -11.13 -22.61
C LEU A 139 4.30 -12.63 -22.67
N MET A 140 4.42 -13.31 -21.52
CA MET A 140 4.75 -14.75 -21.45
C MET A 140 3.49 -15.59 -21.23
N SER A 141 3.31 -16.67 -22.01
CA SER A 141 2.29 -17.71 -21.77
C SER A 141 3.01 -19.01 -21.41
N PHE A 142 2.68 -19.60 -20.25
CA PHE A 142 3.18 -20.91 -19.84
C PHE A 142 2.03 -21.92 -19.85
N GLY A 143 2.14 -22.90 -20.74
CA GLY A 143 1.36 -24.13 -20.75
C GLY A 143 2.22 -25.22 -21.38
N ILE A 144 2.33 -26.36 -20.70
CA ILE A 144 3.01 -27.56 -21.19
C ILE A 144 2.31 -28.04 -22.48
N GLY A 145 2.87 -27.68 -23.64
CA GLY A 145 2.33 -28.10 -24.93
C GLY A 145 3.03 -27.51 -26.15
N ASP A 146 3.19 -26.18 -26.21
CA ASP A 146 3.61 -25.50 -27.44
C ASP A 146 3.79 -23.99 -27.20
N GLY A 147 4.87 -23.64 -26.51
CA GLY A 147 5.22 -22.26 -26.15
C GLY A 147 5.49 -21.38 -27.37
N THR A 148 4.54 -20.51 -27.72
CA THR A 148 4.64 -19.48 -28.77
C THR A 148 4.44 -18.08 -28.17
N PHE A 149 5.28 -17.10 -28.53
CA PHE A 149 5.00 -15.67 -28.28
C PHE A 149 4.11 -15.13 -29.41
N ALA A 150 2.88 -14.69 -29.11
CA ALA A 150 1.91 -14.29 -30.15
C ALA A 150 1.16 -12.99 -29.81
N ILE A 151 1.10 -12.05 -30.77
CA ILE A 151 0.15 -10.93 -30.79
C ILE A 151 -0.98 -11.34 -31.75
N ARG A 152 -2.04 -11.97 -31.24
CA ARG A 152 -3.12 -12.56 -32.07
C ARG A 152 -4.33 -11.62 -32.14
N THR A 153 -4.74 -11.23 -33.34
CA THR A 153 -6.09 -10.70 -33.59
C THR A 153 -6.90 -11.75 -34.37
N GLY A 154 -7.39 -12.80 -33.68
CA GLY A 154 -8.33 -13.78 -34.24
C GLY A 154 -7.73 -15.12 -34.72
N THR A 155 -8.63 -16.08 -35.00
CA THR A 155 -8.39 -17.54 -35.09
C THR A 155 -7.99 -18.07 -36.47
N SER A 156 -7.52 -17.22 -37.36
CA SER A 156 -7.05 -17.65 -38.69
C SER A 156 -5.75 -16.91 -38.99
N ASN A 157 -4.76 -17.64 -39.51
CA ASN A 157 -3.42 -17.17 -39.88
C ASN A 157 -3.42 -16.19 -41.06
N SER A 158 -4.32 -15.21 -41.07
CA SER A 158 -4.23 -14.02 -41.91
C SER A 158 -3.22 -13.05 -41.29
N GLU A 159 -2.23 -12.66 -42.07
CA GLU A 159 -1.33 -11.55 -41.78
C GLU A 159 -2.17 -10.28 -41.49
N ARG A 160 -2.08 -9.73 -40.26
CA ARG A 160 -2.84 -8.53 -39.81
C ARG A 160 -1.94 -7.38 -39.33
N MET A 161 -0.63 -7.61 -39.25
CA MET A 161 0.37 -6.56 -39.02
C MET A 161 1.44 -6.68 -40.09
N ARG A 162 1.39 -5.78 -41.08
CA ARG A 162 2.47 -5.55 -42.05
C ARG A 162 3.26 -4.33 -41.59
N ILE A 163 4.58 -4.47 -41.55
CA ILE A 163 5.50 -3.34 -41.41
C ILE A 163 6.11 -3.17 -42.80
N ASP A 164 5.56 -2.25 -43.58
CA ASP A 164 6.11 -1.93 -44.89
C ASP A 164 7.19 -0.86 -44.73
N SER A 165 8.38 -1.14 -45.26
CA SER A 165 9.38 -0.11 -45.55
C SER A 165 9.27 0.23 -47.04
N SER A 166 9.05 1.50 -47.37
CA SER A 166 9.15 1.99 -48.75
C SER A 166 10.55 1.82 -49.32
#